data_AF-A0A2T7TF41-F1
#
_entry.id   AF-A0A2T7TF41-F1
#
_cell.length_a   1.000
_cell.length_b   1.000
_cell.length_c   1.000
_cell.angle_alpha   90.00
_cell.angle_beta   90.00
_cell.angle_gamma   90.00
#
_symmetry.space_group_name_H-M   'P 1'
#
loop_
_entity.id
_entity.type
_entity.pdbx_description
1 polymer ?
#
loop_
_entity_poly.entity_id
_entity_poly.type
_entity_poly.pdbx_seq_one_letter_code
_entity_poly.pdbx_strand_id
1 'polypeptide(L)'
;MEQFLEALERITTGGTALDPEVVTEILSQKAAARPLRALTPREHEVLEMMAQWLANGAVAELLVITERAVSKHIRGVFDKLGLPPEGGNVHRRVLAVLAYLGNNTPETSA
;
A
#
# COMPACT_ATOMS: atom_id res chain seq x y z
N MET A 1 1.73 18.44 -6.26
CA MET A 1 2.22 17.51 -7.31
C MET A 1 3.75 17.53 -7.41
N GLU A 2 4.42 18.62 -7.03
CA GLU A 2 5.88 18.77 -7.13
C GLU A 2 6.68 17.92 -6.13
N GLN A 3 6.15 17.65 -4.94
CA GLN A 3 6.82 16.84 -3.90
C GLN A 3 6.98 15.35 -4.28
N PHE A 4 6.15 14.82 -5.20
CA PHE A 4 6.22 13.43 -5.64
C PHE A 4 7.36 13.21 -6.64
N LEU A 5 7.61 14.20 -7.51
CA LEU A 5 8.71 14.17 -8.47
C LEU A 5 10.07 14.31 -7.77
N GLU A 6 10.17 15.19 -6.76
CA GLU A 6 11.40 15.37 -5.97
C GLU A 6 11.75 14.10 -5.15
N ALA A 7 10.74 13.42 -4.60
CA ALA A 7 10.93 12.14 -3.92
C ALA A 7 11.36 11.03 -4.88
N LEU A 8 10.87 11.05 -6.13
CA LEU A 8 11.21 10.07 -7.16
C LEU A 8 12.63 10.26 -7.72
N GLU A 9 13.08 11.52 -7.84
CA GLU A 9 14.43 11.88 -8.32
C GLU A 9 15.54 11.47 -7.34
N ARG A 10 15.22 11.40 -6.04
CA ARG A 10 16.12 10.91 -4.99
C ARG A 10 16.31 9.39 -5.03
N ILE A 11 15.34 8.64 -5.55
CA ILE A 11 15.39 7.17 -5.66
C ILE A 11 16.28 6.73 -6.83
N THR A 12 16.31 7.50 -7.92
CA THR A 12 17.07 7.14 -9.14
C THR A 12 18.59 7.30 -9.00
N THR A 13 19.08 7.99 -7.96
CA THR A 13 20.51 8.22 -7.70
C THR A 13 21.15 7.20 -6.74
N GLY A 14 20.44 6.15 -6.35
CA GLY A 14 21.01 5.04 -5.57
C GLY A 14 21.09 5.25 -4.06
N GLY A 15 20.47 6.31 -3.53
CA GLY A 15 20.31 6.53 -2.09
C GLY A 15 18.85 6.32 -1.68
N THR A 16 18.57 5.34 -0.82
CA THR A 16 17.28 5.26 -0.14
C THR A 16 17.18 6.43 0.83
N ALA A 17 16.59 7.55 0.43
CA ALA A 17 16.04 8.49 1.41
C ALA A 17 14.66 8.00 1.87
N LEU A 18 14.60 6.75 2.34
CA LEU A 18 13.55 6.37 3.27
C LEU A 18 13.96 7.01 4.59
N ASP A 19 13.20 8.02 5.01
CA ASP A 19 13.41 8.66 6.29
C ASP A 19 13.52 7.57 7.38
N PRO A 20 14.50 7.64 8.29
CA PRO A 20 14.66 6.65 9.36
C PRO A 20 13.39 6.43 10.18
N GLU A 21 12.54 7.45 10.34
CA GLU A 21 11.23 7.32 10.99
C GLU A 21 10.29 6.44 10.17
N VAL A 22 10.29 6.61 8.83
CA VAL A 22 9.49 5.79 7.90
C VAL A 22 9.96 4.35 7.92
N VAL A 23 11.27 4.09 7.95
CA VAL A 23 11.82 2.73 8.07
C VAL A 23 11.42 2.09 9.40
N THR A 24 11.52 2.84 10.50
CA THR A 24 11.18 2.34 11.84
C THR A 24 9.68 2.02 11.95
N GLU A 25 8.83 2.84 11.36
CA GLU A 25 7.39 2.60 11.26
C GLU A 25 7.10 1.36 10.39
N ILE A 26 7.76 1.22 9.24
CA ILE A 26 7.62 0.04 8.36
C ILE A 26 8.04 -1.25 9.09
N LEU A 27 9.16 -1.24 9.81
CA LEU A 27 9.67 -2.41 10.55
C LEU A 27 8.78 -2.75 11.74
N SER A 28 8.25 -1.75 12.44
CA SER A 28 7.32 -1.92 13.56
C SER A 28 5.96 -2.48 13.09
N GLN A 29 5.48 -2.04 11.93
CA GLN A 29 4.24 -2.55 11.33
C GLN A 29 4.41 -3.93 10.68
N LYS A 30 5.61 -4.29 10.19
CA LYS A 30 5.91 -5.66 9.73
C LYS A 30 5.70 -6.71 10.83
N ALA A 31 5.96 -6.37 12.09
CA ALA A 31 5.66 -7.25 13.24
C ALA A 31 4.15 -7.34 13.53
N ALA A 32 3.37 -6.32 13.15
CA ALA A 32 1.91 -6.28 13.24
C ALA A 32 1.19 -6.87 12.00
N ALA A 33 1.94 -7.27 10.95
CA ALA A 33 1.44 -7.83 9.69
C ALA A 33 0.85 -9.25 9.88
N ARG A 34 -0.25 -9.33 10.62
CA ARG A 34 -0.98 -10.56 10.92
C ARG A 34 -2.45 -10.60 10.50
N PRO A 35 -3.01 -9.70 9.66
CA PRO A 35 -4.31 -10.01 9.09
C PRO A 35 -4.50 -9.64 7.60
N LEU A 36 -3.55 -9.91 6.69
CA LEU A 36 -3.95 -10.05 5.27
C LEU A 36 -5.03 -11.12 5.11
N ARG A 37 -5.06 -12.12 6.01
CA ARG A 37 -6.13 -13.12 6.15
C ARG A 37 -7.50 -12.55 6.50
N ALA A 38 -7.59 -11.34 7.06
CA ALA A 38 -8.87 -10.70 7.39
C ALA A 38 -9.47 -9.93 6.21
N LEU A 39 -8.68 -9.72 5.14
CA LEU A 39 -9.19 -9.15 3.90
C LEU A 39 -10.14 -10.14 3.24
N THR A 40 -11.26 -9.60 2.76
CA THR A 40 -12.14 -10.32 1.84
C THR A 40 -11.43 -10.54 0.50
N PRO A 41 -11.86 -11.50 -0.32
CA PRO A 41 -11.31 -11.70 -1.66
C PRO A 41 -11.26 -10.39 -2.47
N ARG A 42 -12.32 -9.60 -2.41
CA ARG A 42 -12.41 -8.34 -3.16
C ARG A 42 -11.46 -7.26 -2.65
N GLU A 43 -11.27 -7.17 -1.34
CA GLU A 43 -10.28 -6.26 -0.76
C GLU A 43 -8.85 -6.68 -1.11
N HIS A 44 -8.61 -7.99 -1.22
CA HIS A 44 -7.32 -8.53 -1.65
C HIS A 44 -7.02 -8.18 -3.12
N GLU A 45 -7.98 -8.37 -4.03
CA GLU A 45 -7.88 -7.96 -5.44
C GLU A 45 -7.58 -6.46 -5.57
N VAL A 46 -8.31 -5.63 -4.81
CA VAL A 46 -8.08 -4.17 -4.81
C VAL A 46 -6.67 -3.84 -4.30
N LEU A 47 -6.21 -4.48 -3.22
CA LEU A 47 -4.88 -4.26 -2.67
C LEU A 47 -3.76 -4.70 -3.62
N GLU A 48 -3.96 -5.80 -4.34
CA GLU A 48 -3.04 -6.27 -5.38
C GLU A 48 -2.92 -5.25 -6.52
N MET A 49 -4.05 -4.72 -7.01
CA MET A 49 -4.04 -3.67 -8.03
C MET A 49 -3.43 -2.35 -7.52
N MET A 50 -3.63 -2.01 -6.24
CA MET A 50 -2.94 -0.87 -5.61
C MET A 50 -1.42 -1.07 -5.60
N ALA A 51 -0.94 -2.30 -5.38
CA ALA A 51 0.49 -2.64 -5.41
C ALA A 51 1.09 -2.56 -6.82
N GLN A 52 0.25 -2.67 -7.86
CA GLN A 52 0.61 -2.40 -9.26
C GLN A 52 0.57 -0.90 -9.63
N TRP A 53 0.40 -0.01 -8.65
CA TRP A 53 0.33 1.45 -8.83
C TRP A 53 -0.87 1.96 -9.64
N LEU A 54 -1.90 1.13 -9.80
CA LEU A 54 -3.10 1.52 -10.56
C LEU A 54 -3.92 2.55 -9.80
N ALA A 55 -4.45 3.56 -10.51
CA ALA A 55 -5.37 4.56 -9.97
C ALA A 55 -6.78 3.97 -9.75
N ASN A 56 -7.61 4.60 -8.91
CA ASN A 56 -8.94 4.08 -8.58
C ASN A 56 -9.86 3.89 -9.80
N GLY A 57 -9.77 4.76 -10.81
CA GLY A 57 -10.47 4.61 -12.10
C GLY A 57 -10.06 3.35 -12.85
N ALA A 58 -8.74 3.10 -12.98
CA ALA A 58 -8.23 1.89 -13.62
C ALA A 58 -8.63 0.61 -12.85
N VAL A 59 -8.60 0.65 -11.51
CA VAL A 59 -9.10 -0.46 -10.67
C VAL A 59 -10.59 -0.68 -10.89
N ALA A 60 -11.38 0.39 -10.98
CA ALA A 60 -12.82 0.33 -11.21
C ALA A 60 -13.15 -0.31 -12.57
N GLU A 61 -12.41 0.06 -13.62
CA GLU A 61 -12.54 -0.53 -14.96
C GLU A 61 -12.20 -2.02 -14.96
N LEU A 62 -11.04 -2.42 -14.42
CA LEU A 62 -10.59 -3.81 -14.39
C LEU A 62 -11.53 -4.72 -13.58
N LEU A 63 -12.07 -4.19 -12.48
CA LEU A 63 -12.96 -4.92 -11.59
C LEU A 63 -14.43 -4.79 -11.98
N VAL A 64 -14.76 -4.01 -13.02
CA VAL A 64 -16.12 -3.72 -13.51
C VAL A 64 -17.04 -3.24 -12.38
N ILE A 65 -16.58 -2.26 -11.60
CA ILE A 65 -17.32 -1.61 -10.51
C ILE A 65 -17.17 -0.10 -10.58
N THR A 66 -17.85 0.64 -9.70
CA THR A 66 -17.70 2.11 -9.64
C THR A 66 -16.45 2.50 -8.84
N GLU A 67 -15.88 3.68 -9.14
CA GLU A 67 -14.79 4.25 -8.32
C GLU A 67 -15.19 4.45 -6.85
N ARG A 68 -16.48 4.72 -6.60
CA ARG A 68 -17.03 4.78 -5.24
C ARG A 68 -16.97 3.42 -4.54
N ALA A 69 -17.24 2.33 -5.25
CA ALA A 69 -17.11 0.98 -4.71
C ALA A 69 -15.63 0.64 -4.45
N VAL A 70 -14.71 1.00 -5.35
CA VAL A 70 -13.27 0.87 -5.12
C VAL A 70 -12.85 1.61 -3.86
N SER A 71 -13.27 2.87 -3.71
CA SER A 71 -12.96 3.69 -2.53
C SER A 71 -13.48 3.06 -1.23
N LYS A 72 -14.66 2.43 -1.28
CA LYS A 72 -15.21 1.68 -0.15
C LYS A 72 -14.35 0.45 0.19
N HIS A 73 -13.90 -0.32 -0.80
CA HIS A 73 -13.00 -1.45 -0.57
C HIS A 73 -11.65 -0.99 -0.01
N ILE A 74 -11.06 0.09 -0.54
CA ILE A 74 -9.81 0.67 -0.02
C ILE A 74 -9.96 1.08 1.44
N ARG A 75 -11.10 1.68 1.81
CA ARG A 75 -11.37 2.02 3.21
C ARG A 75 -11.42 0.77 4.09
N GLY A 76 -12.11 -0.27 3.65
CA GLY A 76 -12.17 -1.56 4.34
C GLY A 76 -10.79 -2.20 4.51
N VAL A 77 -9.92 -2.12 3.49
CA VAL A 77 -8.51 -2.53 3.59
C VAL A 77 -7.80 -1.75 4.68
N PHE A 78 -7.87 -0.42 4.68
CA PHE A 78 -7.20 0.40 5.70
C PHE A 78 -7.68 0.08 7.11
N ASP A 79 -8.99 -0.06 7.31
CA ASP A 79 -9.57 -0.38 8.61
C ASP A 79 -9.08 -1.75 9.11
N LYS A 80 -9.02 -2.75 8.23
CA LYS A 80 -8.57 -4.13 8.55
C LYS A 80 -7.07 -4.25 8.74
N LEU A 81 -6.30 -3.40 8.08
CA LEU A 81 -4.86 -3.29 8.29
C LEU A 81 -4.51 -2.38 9.48
N GLY A 82 -5.51 -1.81 10.17
CA GLY A 82 -5.29 -0.93 11.31
C GLY A 82 -4.58 0.37 10.93
N LEU A 83 -4.85 0.91 9.73
CA LEU A 83 -4.25 2.13 9.20
C LEU A 83 -5.15 3.35 9.48
N PRO A 84 -4.96 4.05 10.62
CA PRO A 84 -5.84 5.14 11.03
C PRO A 84 -5.80 6.30 10.03
N PRO A 85 -6.91 7.04 9.85
CA PRO A 85 -6.98 8.16 8.91
C PRO A 85 -5.97 9.27 9.20
N GLU A 86 -5.56 9.40 10.46
CA GLU A 86 -4.65 10.41 10.96
C GLU A 86 -3.55 9.68 11.74
N GLY A 87 -2.42 9.44 11.08
CA GLY A 87 -1.37 8.57 11.60
C GLY A 87 -0.07 8.76 10.84
N GLY A 88 0.57 9.92 11.06
CA GLY A 88 1.95 10.16 10.64
C GLY A 88 2.15 10.79 9.26
N ASN A 89 3.41 10.97 8.90
CA ASN A 89 3.87 11.63 7.67
C ASN A 89 3.73 10.76 6.40
N VAL A 90 3.18 9.54 6.52
CA VAL A 90 3.17 8.54 5.44
C VAL A 90 1.75 8.29 4.94
N HIS A 91 1.59 8.27 3.61
CA HIS A 91 0.30 8.05 2.97
C HIS A 91 -0.17 6.59 3.14
N ARG A 92 -1.40 6.38 3.64
CA ARG A 92 -1.97 5.04 3.93
C ARG A 92 -1.95 4.05 2.77
N ARG A 93 -2.09 4.53 1.52
CA ARG A 93 -1.97 3.66 0.34
C ARG A 93 -0.59 3.03 0.24
N VAL A 94 0.47 3.80 0.53
CA VAL A 94 1.85 3.30 0.52
C VAL A 94 2.03 2.28 1.65
N LEU A 95 1.54 2.58 2.85
CA LEU A 95 1.59 1.64 3.99
C LEU A 95 0.89 0.31 3.66
N ALA A 96 -0.32 0.36 3.09
CA ALA A 96 -1.06 -0.84 2.70
C ALA A 96 -0.31 -1.66 1.65
N VAL A 97 0.28 -1.01 0.63
CA VAL A 97 1.08 -1.68 -0.40
C VAL A 97 2.35 -2.30 0.19
N LEU A 98 3.04 -1.61 1.10
CA LEU A 98 4.22 -2.15 1.77
C LEU A 98 3.88 -3.36 2.65
N ALA A 99 2.72 -3.32 3.34
CA ALA A 99 2.23 -4.47 4.09
C ALA A 99 1.94 -5.68 3.18
N TYR A 100 1.38 -5.44 1.99
CA TYR A 100 1.18 -6.47 0.97
C TYR A 100 2.51 -7.05 0.47
N LEU A 101 3.44 -6.21 0.00
CA LEU A 101 4.72 -6.62 -0.56
C LEU A 101 5.63 -7.30 0.47
N GLY A 102 5.63 -6.82 1.70
CA GLY A 102 6.41 -7.40 2.80
C GLY A 102 5.97 -8.81 3.19
N ASN A 103 4.76 -9.21 2.83
CA ASN A 103 4.23 -10.57 3.02
C ASN A 103 4.28 -11.41 1.72
N ASN A 104 4.53 -10.77 0.58
CA ASN A 104 4.51 -11.39 -0.74
C ASN A 104 5.93 -11.44 -1.35
N THR A 105 6.98 -11.36 -0.53
CA THR A 105 8.35 -11.64 -0.99
C THR A 105 8.33 -13.01 -1.64
N PRO A 106 8.53 -13.10 -2.97
CA PRO A 106 8.69 -14.39 -3.60
C PRO A 106 9.93 -15.02 -2.95
N GLU A 107 9.77 -16.22 -2.39
CA GLU A 107 10.91 -17.10 -2.25
C GLU A 107 11.52 -17.19 -3.65
N THR A 108 12.71 -16.62 -3.81
CA THR A 108 13.58 -16.85 -4.95
C THR A 108 13.70 -18.35 -5.11
N SER A 109 12.87 -18.93 -5.98
CA SER A 109 13.00 -20.31 -6.39
C SER A 109 14.30 -20.41 -7.17
N ALA A 110 15.22 -21.19 -6.59
CA ALA A 110 16.42 -21.71 -7.20
C ALA A 110 16.13 -22.50 -8.48
#